data_AF-A0A9R0RZ78-F1
#
_entry.id   AF-A0A9R0RZ78-F1
#
_cell.length_a   1.000
_cell.length_b   1.000
_cell.length_c   1.000
_cell.angle_alpha   90.00
_cell.angle_beta   90.00
_cell.angle_gamma   90.00
#
_symmetry.space_group_name_H-M   'P 1'
#
loop_
_entity.id
_entity.type
_entity.pdbx_description
1 polymer ?
#
loop_
_entity_poly.entity_id
_entity_poly.type
_entity_poly.pdbx_seq_one_letter_code
_entity_poly.pdbx_strand_id
1 'polypeptide(L)' 'MTYHRWTHSMLQSLSAEIDRIKKENDNMQIELRHLKGEDLNSLQPKELIMIEEALDNGLTSLHEKQAL' A
#
# COMPACT_ATOMS: atom_id res chain seq x y z
N MET A 1 8.73 5.92 40.38
CA MET A 1 8.99 4.79 39.44
C MET A 1 7.89 4.55 38.41
N THR A 2 6.71 5.17 38.50
CA THR A 2 5.59 4.98 37.55
C THR A 2 5.82 5.62 36.18
N TYR A 3 6.42 6.81 36.14
CA TYR A 3 6.65 7.55 34.89
C TYR A 3 7.58 6.81 33.92
N HIS A 4 8.71 6.29 34.39
CA HIS A 4 9.69 5.59 33.54
C HIS A 4 9.11 4.32 32.89
N ARG A 5 8.25 3.59 33.62
CA ARG A 5 7.55 2.41 33.08
C ARG A 5 6.52 2.81 32.02
N TRP A 6 5.80 3.91 32.25
CA TRP A 6 4.83 4.44 31.29
C TRP A 6 5.52 4.91 30.00
N THR A 7 6.62 5.67 30.10
CA THR A 7 7.37 6.12 28.93
C THR A 7 7.96 4.95 28.13
N HIS A 8 8.46 3.92 28.82
CA HIS A 8 8.95 2.72 28.17
C HIS A 8 7.83 2.00 27.41
N SER A 9 6.67 1.78 28.04
CA SER A 9 5.53 1.13 27.40
C SER A 9 4.99 1.93 26.20
N MET A 10 4.92 3.26 26.32
CA MET A 10 4.47 4.13 25.24
C MET A 10 5.45 4.07 24.06
N LEU A 11 6.75 4.13 24.33
CA LEU A 11 7.78 4.02 23.30
C LEU A 11 7.70 2.69 22.55
N GLN A 12 7.51 1.58 23.26
CA GLN A 12 7.35 0.27 22.65
C GLN A 12 6.11 0.22 21.74
N SER A 13 4.98 0.76 22.19
CA SER A 13 3.76 0.82 21.38
C SER A 13 3.93 1.69 20.13
N LEU A 14 4.58 2.85 20.25
CA LEU A 14 4.85 3.72 19.11
C LEU A 14 5.84 3.09 18.13
N SER A 15 6.86 2.38 18.61
CA SER A 15 7.81 1.68 17.75
C SER A 15 7.10 0.58 16.94
N ALA A 16 6.25 -0.22 17.60
CA ALA A 16 5.47 -1.26 16.94
C ALA A 16 4.50 -0.69 15.88
N GLU A 17 3.90 0.46 16.17
CA GLU A 17 3.05 1.20 15.23
C GLU A 17 3.84 1.64 13.98
N ILE A 18 5.03 2.23 14.19
CA ILE A 18 5.92 2.67 13.11
C ILE A 18 6.32 1.47 12.23
N ASP A 19 6.68 0.35 12.84
CA ASP A 19 7.10 -0.84 12.09
C ASP A 19 5.96 -1.45 11.28
N ARG A 20 4.72 -1.41 11.80
CA ARG A 20 3.54 -1.82 11.04
C ARG A 20 3.30 -0.91 9.84
N ILE A 21 3.33 0.42 10.05
CA ILE A 21 3.13 1.40 8.98
C ILE A 21 4.21 1.28 7.90
N LYS A 22 5.47 1.07 8.29
CA LYS A 22 6.57 0.83 7.33
C LYS A 22 6.30 -0.40 6.47
N LYS A 23 5.91 -1.52 7.09
CA LYS A 23 5.58 -2.75 6.37
C LYS A 23 4.41 -2.56 5.41
N GLU A 24 3.38 -1.84 5.83
CA GLU A 24 2.23 -1.51 4.96
C GLU A 24 2.66 -0.64 3.78
N ASN A 25 3.52 0.35 4.02
CA ASN A 25 4.08 1.19 2.97
C ASN A 25 4.95 0.40 1.98
N ASP A 26 5.78 -0.53 2.47
CA ASP A 26 6.59 -1.40 1.61
C ASP A 26 5.71 -2.27 0.71
N ASN A 27 4.60 -2.81 1.26
CA ASN A 27 3.62 -3.56 0.48
C ASN A 27 2.95 -2.69 -0.60
N MET A 28 2.50 -1.49 -0.22
CA MET A 28 1.89 -0.56 -1.18
C MET A 28 2.86 -0.14 -2.30
N GLN A 29 4.16 -0.03 -2.00
CA GLN A 29 5.17 0.25 -3.02
C GLN A 29 5.32 -0.89 -4.03
N ILE A 30 5.22 -2.13 -3.57
CA ILE A 30 5.22 -3.30 -4.47
C ILE A 30 3.98 -3.26 -5.38
N GLU A 31 2.80 -3.04 -4.81
CA GLU A 31 1.56 -2.91 -5.59
C GLU A 31 1.64 -1.77 -6.60
N LEU A 32 2.20 -0.62 -6.22
CA LEU A 32 2.39 0.52 -7.11
C LEU A 32 3.32 0.21 -8.28
N ARG A 33 4.39 -0.59 -8.07
CA ARG A 33 5.24 -1.06 -9.16
C ARG A 33 4.45 -1.90 -10.16
N HIS A 34 3.63 -2.82 -9.66
CA HIS A 34 2.79 -3.66 -10.54
C HIS A 34 1.79 -2.82 -11.35
N LEU A 35 1.13 -1.84 -10.72
CA LEU A 35 0.24 -0.90 -11.41
C LEU A 35 0.96 -0.06 -12.48
N LYS A 36 2.26 0.20 -12.31
CA LYS A 36 3.11 0.86 -13.31
C LYS A 36 3.59 -0.06 -14.42
N GLY A 37 3.24 -1.35 -14.37
CA GLY A 37 3.69 -2.35 -15.34
C GLY A 37 5.09 -2.91 -15.06
N GLU A 38 5.63 -2.72 -13.87
CA GLU A 38 6.90 -3.29 -13.43
C GLU A 38 6.67 -4.69 -12.80
N ASP A 39 7.71 -5.54 -12.79
CA ASP A 39 7.71 -6.89 -12.16
C ASP A 39 6.61 -7.88 -12.60
N LEU A 40 5.89 -7.62 -13.69
CA LEU A 40 4.72 -8.40 -14.14
C LEU A 40 4.98 -9.90 -14.38
N ASN A 41 6.19 -10.27 -14.81
CA ASN A 41 6.55 -11.66 -15.07
C ASN A 41 6.54 -12.54 -13.80
N SER A 42 6.55 -11.93 -12.62
CA SER A 42 6.47 -12.62 -11.33
C SER A 42 5.03 -12.94 -10.90
N LEU A 43 4.04 -12.35 -11.57
CA LEU A 43 2.63 -12.44 -11.22
C LEU A 43 1.91 -13.59 -11.91
N GLN A 44 0.92 -14.14 -11.22
CA GLN A 44 0.01 -15.14 -11.77
C GLN A 44 -1.07 -14.48 -12.65
N PRO A 45 -1.67 -15.21 -13.60
CA PRO A 45 -2.72 -14.66 -14.47
C PRO A 45 -3.87 -13.97 -13.71
N LYS A 46 -4.27 -14.51 -12.55
CA LYS A 46 -5.31 -13.90 -11.71
C LYS A 46 -4.92 -12.51 -11.18
N GLU A 47 -3.66 -12.35 -10.79
CA GLU A 47 -3.16 -11.08 -10.26
C GLU A 47 -3.06 -10.02 -11.37
N LEU A 48 -2.68 -10.45 -12.59
CA LEU A 48 -2.68 -9.60 -13.78
C LEU A 48 -4.08 -9.12 -14.15
N ILE A 49 -5.09 -9.99 -14.09
CA ILE A 49 -6.50 -9.61 -14.33
C ILE A 49 -6.96 -8.53 -13.33
N MET A 50 -6.63 -8.68 -12.05
CA MET A 50 -7.00 -7.69 -11.04
C MET A 50 -6.34 -6.32 -11.30
N ILE A 51 -5.09 -6.31 -11.77
CA ILE A 51 -4.39 -5.07 -12.15
C ILE A 51 -5.05 -4.43 -13.37
N GLU A 52 -5.38 -5.22 -14.39
CA GLU A 52 -6.06 -4.75 -15.60
C GLU A 52 -7.41 -4.10 -15.27
N GLU A 53 -8.26 -4.76 -14.47
CA GLU A 53 -9.54 -4.21 -14.01
C GLU A 53 -9.35 -2.91 -13.22
N ALA A 54 -8.35 -2.83 -12.34
CA ALA A 54 -8.07 -1.62 -11.57
C ALA A 54 -7.65 -0.44 -12.46
N LEU A 55 -6.81 -0.70 -13.48
CA LEU A 55 -6.36 0.31 -14.43
C LEU A 55 -7.50 0.79 -15.33
N ASP A 56 -8.33 -0.11 -15.84
CA ASP A 56 -9.48 0.23 -16.68
C ASP A 56 -10.51 1.09 -15.93
N ASN A 57 -10.81 0.73 -14.68
CA ASN A 57 -11.66 1.53 -13.78
C ASN A 57 -11.06 2.92 -13.53
N GLY A 58 -9.74 3.00 -13.32
CA GLY A 58 -9.02 4.26 -13.13
C GLY A 58 -9.09 5.17 -14.35
N LEU A 59 -8.87 4.61 -15.55
CA LEU A 59 -8.98 5.33 -16.82
C LEU A 59 -10.41 5.83 -17.07
N THR A 60 -11.40 4.97 -16.87
CA THR A 60 -12.82 5.32 -17.01
C THR A 60 -13.18 6.49 -16.10
N SER A 61 -12.79 6.42 -14.82
CA SER A 61 -13.01 7.49 -13.84
C SER A 61 -12.32 8.81 -14.22
N LEU A 62 -11.13 8.75 -14.83
CA LEU A 62 -10.43 9.94 -15.30
C LEU A 62 -11.14 10.58 -16.49
N HIS A 63 -11.57 9.78 -17.47
CA HIS A 63 -12.32 10.27 -18.63
C HIS A 63 -13.65 10.91 -18.21
N GLU A 64 -14.39 10.29 -17.29
CA GLU A 64 -15.61 10.86 -16.73
C GLU A 64 -15.37 12.23 -16.09
N LYS A 65 -14.27 12.37 -15.34
CA LYS A 65 -13.90 13.65 -14.72
C LYS A 65 -13.45 14.70 -15.72
N GLN A 66 -12.83 14.31 -16.84
CA GLN A 66 -12.38 15.22 -17.90
C GLN A 66 -13.50 15.67 -18.83
N ALA A 67 -14.59 14.90 -18.91
CA ALA A 67 -15.78 15.22 -19.71
C ALA A 67 -16.75 16.20 -19.01
N LEU A 68 -16.46 16.59 -17.75
CA LEU A 68 -17.16 17.61 -16.98
C LEU A 68 -16.51 18.99 -17.15
#